data_AF-A0A970GDL1-F1
#
_entry.id   AF-A0A970GDL1-F1
#
_cell.length_a   1.000
_cell.length_b   1.000
_cell.length_c   1.000
_cell.angle_alpha   90.00
_cell.angle_beta   90.00
_cell.angle_gamma   90.00
#
_symmetry.space_group_name_H-M   'P 1'
#
loop_
_entity.id
_entity.type
_entity.pdbx_description
1 polymer ?
#
loop_
_entity_poly.entity_id
_entity_poly.type
_entity_poly.pdbx_seq_one_letter_code
_entity_poly.pdbx_strand_id
1 'polypeptide(L)' 'MGKAIVKCNIATYAEDEYIVEVPCKPDDIDEVIIARAWKKLKETEEALPYGNRTAVILKRTDD' A
#
# COMPACT_ATOMS: atom_id res chain seq x y z
N MET A 1 9.61 -12.12 -10.44
CA MET A 1 9.37 -11.47 -9.14
C MET A 1 8.00 -10.85 -9.23
N GLY A 2 7.08 -11.30 -8.37
CA GLY A 2 5.70 -10.84 -8.40
C GLY A 2 5.55 -9.38 -7.98
N LYS A 3 4.36 -8.84 -8.23
CA LYS A 3 3.98 -7.48 -7.83
C LYS A 3 2.61 -7.49 -7.19
N ALA A 4 2.41 -6.63 -6.21
CA ALA A 4 1.12 -6.36 -5.61
C ALA A 4 0.72 -4.90 -5.81
N ILE A 5 -0.54 -4.69 -6.17
CA ILE A 5 -1.18 -3.39 -6.23
C ILE A 5 -1.97 -3.21 -4.94
N VAL A 6 -1.58 -2.23 -4.13
CA VAL A 6 -2.17 -1.95 -2.83
C VAL A 6 -2.82 -0.58 -2.85
N LYS A 7 -4.08 -0.51 -2.43
CA LYS A 7 -4.78 0.73 -2.17
C LYS A 7 -4.58 1.12 -0.71
N CYS A 8 -3.87 2.20 -0.46
CA CYS A 8 -3.70 2.81 0.85
C CYS A 8 -4.71 3.95 0.97
N ASN A 9 -5.57 3.91 1.98
CA ASN A 9 -6.52 4.97 2.28
C ASN A 9 -6.14 5.60 3.62
N ILE A 10 -6.18 6.92 3.66
CA ILE A 10 -6.08 7.69 4.89
C ILE A 10 -7.41 8.42 5.05
N ALA A 11 -8.18 8.01 6.05
CA ALA A 11 -9.45 8.63 6.38
C ALA A 11 -9.21 10.02 6.97
N THR A 12 -9.10 11.01 6.08
CA THR A 12 -9.09 12.44 6.35
C THR A 12 -10.48 13.02 6.03
N TYR A 13 -10.64 14.34 6.16
CA TYR A 13 -11.86 15.02 5.71
C TYR A 13 -12.10 14.91 4.19
N ALA A 14 -11.05 14.57 3.42
CA ALA A 14 -11.09 14.45 1.97
C ALA A 14 -11.00 12.98 1.47
N GLU A 15 -10.88 12.01 2.38
CA GLU A 15 -10.68 10.58 2.07
C GLU A 15 -9.54 10.35 1.07
N ASP A 16 -8.30 10.65 1.46
CA ASP A 16 -7.14 10.51 0.58
C ASP A 16 -6.87 9.04 0.23
N GLU A 17 -6.84 8.74 -1.08
CA GLU A 17 -6.61 7.41 -1.64
C GLU A 17 -5.34 7.36 -2.48
N TYR A 18 -4.49 6.37 -2.20
CA TYR A 18 -3.21 6.17 -2.88
C TYR A 18 -3.11 4.76 -3.42
N ILE A 19 -2.76 4.62 -4.70
CA ILE A 19 -2.50 3.32 -5.32
C ILE A 19 -0.99 3.13 -5.41
N VAL A 20 -0.49 2.10 -4.73
CA VAL A 20 0.94 1.82 -4.62
C VAL A 20 1.23 0.43 -5.15
N GLU A 21 2.18 0.36 -6.11
CA GLU A 21 2.71 -0.90 -6.59
C GLU A 21 3.96 -1.30 -5.78
N VAL A 22 3.99 -2.50 -5.23
CA VAL A 22 5.15 -3.03 -4.49
C VAL A 22 5.56 -4.40 -4.98
N PRO A 23 6.86 -4.75 -4.93
CA PRO A 23 7.30 -6.11 -5.21
C PRO A 23 6.77 -7.07 -4.14
N CYS A 24 6.25 -8.21 -4.56
CA CYS A 24 5.82 -9.31 -3.69
C CYS A 24 6.43 -10.64 -4.15
N LYS A 25 6.66 -11.52 -3.18
CA LYS A 25 6.99 -12.93 -3.38
C LYS A 25 5.72 -13.77 -3.18
N PRO A 26 5.65 -14.97 -3.76
CA PRO A 26 4.52 -15.87 -3.57
C PRO A 26 4.23 -16.16 -2.09
N ASP A 27 5.27 -16.33 -1.27
CA ASP A 27 5.16 -16.59 0.16
C ASP A 27 5.01 -15.33 1.04
N ASP A 28 5.03 -14.12 0.45
CA ASP A 28 4.78 -12.92 1.24
C ASP A 28 3.31 -12.91 1.71
N ILE A 29 3.12 -12.79 3.02
CA ILE A 29 1.79 -12.59 3.61
C ILE A 29 1.30 -11.15 3.37
N ASP A 30 -0.01 -10.98 3.38
CA ASP A 30 -0.65 -9.70 3.04
C ASP A 30 -0.19 -8.54 3.92
N GLU A 31 0.06 -8.78 5.21
CA GLU A 31 0.56 -7.77 6.14
C GLU A 31 1.94 -7.23 5.73
N VAL A 32 2.83 -8.10 5.23
CA VAL A 32 4.15 -7.70 4.74
C VAL A 32 4.02 -6.84 3.48
N ILE A 33 3.11 -7.22 2.58
CA ILE A 33 2.84 -6.48 1.34
C ILE A 33 2.28 -5.08 1.66
N ILE A 34 1.32 -5.00 2.58
CA ILE A 34 0.75 -3.74 3.06
C ILE A 34 1.81 -2.87 3.74
N ALA A 35 2.66 -3.44 4.59
CA ALA A 35 3.75 -2.70 5.23
C ALA A 35 4.73 -2.10 4.20
N ARG A 36 5.05 -2.85 3.14
CA ARG A 36 5.87 -2.34 2.03
C ARG A 36 5.17 -1.21 1.28
N ALA A 37 3.86 -1.31 1.06
CA ALA A 37 3.09 -0.27 0.39
C ALA A 37 3.10 1.04 1.19
N TRP A 38 2.90 0.98 2.51
CA TRP A 38 3.03 2.16 3.38
C TRP A 38 4.43 2.75 3.42
N LYS A 39 5.46 1.89 3.44
CA LYS A 39 6.85 2.34 3.39
C LYS A 39 7.13 3.10 2.10
N LYS A 40 6.78 2.51 0.95
CA LYS A 40 6.96 3.14 -0.37
C LYS A 40 6.16 4.43 -0.49
N LEU A 41 4.94 4.45 0.04
CA LEU A 41 4.11 5.66 0.05
C LEU A 41 4.77 6.79 0.85
N LYS A 42 5.32 6.49 2.03
CA LYS A 42 6.06 7.47 2.85
C LYS A 42 7.35 7.96 2.20
N GLU A 43 7.99 7.14 1.36
CA GLU A 43 9.18 7.54 0.59
C GLU A 43 8.83 8.41 -0.62
N THR A 44 7.60 8.31 -1.13
CA THR A 44 7.14 9.05 -2.32
C THR A 44 6.46 10.37 -1.94
N GLU A 45 5.70 10.37 -0.85
CA GLU A 45 4.95 11.53 -0.37
C GLU A 45 5.70 12.24 0.76
N GLU A 46 6.00 13.52 0.55
CA GLU A 46 6.77 14.35 1.50
C GLU A 46 6.02 14.55 2.84
N ALA A 47 4.68 14.60 2.80
CA ALA A 47 3.83 14.74 3.98
C ALA A 47 2.51 13.96 3.82
N LEU A 48 2.44 12.79 4.45
CA LEU A 48 1.18 12.05 4.54
C LEU A 48 0.26 12.65 5.60
N PRO A 49 -1.04 12.80 5.32
CA PRO A 49 -1.97 13.32 6.30
C PRO A 49 -2.10 12.43 7.54
N TYR A 50 -2.53 13.05 8.64
CA TYR A 50 -2.82 12.38 9.90
C TYR A 50 -4.28 11.91 9.90
N GLY A 51 -4.50 10.61 10.02
CA GLY A 51 -5.83 10.01 9.98
C GLY A 51 -5.77 8.50 10.16
N ASN A 52 -6.93 7.86 10.25
CA ASN A 52 -7.00 6.40 10.31
C ASN A 52 -6.53 5.81 8.99
N ARG A 53 -5.56 4.90 9.05
CA ARG A 53 -4.92 4.30 7.89
C ARG A 53 -5.50 2.92 7.64
N THR A 54 -5.98 2.67 6.44
CA THR A 54 -6.42 1.35 5.99
C THR A 54 -5.75 1.01 4.67
N ALA A 55 -5.51 -0.28 4.43
CA ALA A 55 -4.91 -0.71 3.18
C ALA A 55 -5.53 -2.02 2.71
N VAL A 56 -5.73 -2.14 1.40
CA VAL A 56 -6.32 -3.31 0.76
C VAL A 56 -5.47 -3.70 -0.44
N ILE A 57 -5.13 -4.98 -0.54
CA ILE A 57 -4.46 -5.52 -1.72
C ILE A 57 -5.53 -5.71 -2.79
N LEU A 58 -5.44 -4.94 -3.88
CA LEU A 58 -6.37 -5.03 -5.00
C LEU A 58 -6.05 -6.20 -5.92
N LYS A 59 -4.75 -6.46 -6.11
CA LYS A 59 -4.27 -7.51 -7.00
C LYS A 59 -2.88 -7.98 -6.60
N ARG A 60 -2.67 -9.28 -6.64
CA ARG A 60 -1.35 -9.91 -6.64
C ARG A 60 -1.09 -10.49 -8.03
N THR A 61 0.08 -10.22 -8.56
CA THR A 61 0.64 -10.82 -9.77
C THR A 61 1.84 -11.63 -9.30
N ASP A 62 1.55 -12.73 -8.60
CA ASP A 62 2.51 -13.78 -8.31
C ASP A 62 2.53 -14.67 -9.56
N ASP A 63 3.47 -14.41 -10.46
CA ASP A 63 3.85 -15.31 -11.55
C ASP A 63 4.83 -16.37 -11.01
#